data_AF-A0A850AY05-F1
#
_entry.id   AF-A0A850AY05-F1
#
_cell.length_a   1.000
_cell.length_b   1.000
_cell.length_c   1.000
_cell.angle_alpha   90.00
_cell.angle_beta   90.00
_cell.angle_gamma   90.00
#
_symmetry.space_group_name_H-M   'P 1'
#
loop_
_entity.id
_entity.type
_entity.pdbx_description
1 polymer ?
#
loop_
_entity_poly.entity_id
_entity_poly.type
_entity_poly.pdbx_seq_one_letter_code
_entity_poly.pdbx_strand_id
1 'polypeptide(L)'
;MTSKPISDPSERLAARLRPVPALSNKALIGDALDLFQRTGMAYLPLVNHHGTLEGIVRLDRIQSTLQQGNAERGLASPAAQLLDAPRMTLDISTPCTVARAELAAAQESAALVTDGAGRVLGLVHWVDLAVPVTMGEPPIPAAGMATVSGVFLTYGGYRAGVSSLSLIAGGAVVGLMIAASFLAVGFASYLLDRALGTQALALLHQLDPPGAYPGLLAWLGLQSLAVIVFLAALRVSPITAYHGAEHMAVHALERGLPLTAEYVSRMPRVHPRCGTNVMTGAAVFLLPVVIAAAVMPGLTGAVLGSCCGAALCMRTWRPLGLWVQDRITTKRPSPTQLDRAIDAARDLRTQYHSVAWTSSRARRLWQSGIAQTALGVFVGLGAPLIVIETLLGVL
;
A
#
# COMPACT_ATOMS: atom_id res chain seq x y z
N MET A 1 17.50 27.70 -34.54
CA MET A 1 17.79 27.64 -33.09
C MET A 1 17.45 26.23 -32.63
N THR A 2 18.46 25.42 -32.36
CA THR A 2 18.34 24.01 -31.99
C THR A 2 17.84 23.90 -30.55
N SER A 3 16.67 23.29 -30.35
CA SER A 3 16.08 23.07 -29.03
C SER A 3 16.99 22.17 -28.18
N LYS A 4 17.35 22.67 -27.00
CA LYS A 4 18.09 21.91 -26.00
C LYS A 4 17.22 20.71 -25.57
N PRO A 5 17.75 19.49 -25.45
CA PRO A 5 16.96 18.35 -25.02
C PRO A 5 16.41 18.61 -23.61
N ILE A 6 15.09 18.44 -23.44
CA ILE A 6 14.39 18.58 -22.15
C ILE A 6 15.03 17.59 -21.17
N SER A 7 15.73 18.11 -20.15
CA SER A 7 16.53 17.33 -19.20
C SER A 7 15.70 16.61 -18.13
N ASP A 8 14.46 17.06 -17.89
CA ASP A 8 13.53 16.44 -16.93
C ASP A 8 12.30 15.86 -17.67
N PRO A 9 12.07 14.54 -17.63
CA PRO A 9 10.89 13.91 -18.24
C PRO A 9 9.54 14.47 -17.76
N SER A 10 9.48 15.06 -16.55
CA SER A 10 8.27 15.64 -15.96
C SER A 10 7.87 17.00 -16.57
N GLU A 11 8.76 17.64 -17.33
CA GLU A 11 8.51 18.89 -18.07
C GLU A 11 7.98 18.67 -19.49
N ARG A 12 7.75 17.41 -19.89
CA ARG A 12 7.14 17.07 -21.18
C ARG A 12 5.61 17.10 -21.08
N LEU A 13 4.95 17.62 -22.12
CA LEU A 13 3.50 17.62 -22.21
C LEU A 13 2.89 16.22 -22.09
N ALA A 14 3.58 15.19 -22.60
CA ALA A 14 3.16 13.80 -22.50
C ALA A 14 2.88 13.34 -21.06
N ALA A 15 3.62 13.86 -20.07
CA ALA A 15 3.41 13.53 -18.66
C ALA A 15 2.22 14.27 -18.02
N ARG A 16 1.63 15.24 -18.74
CA ARG A 16 0.53 16.11 -18.29
C ARG A 16 -0.79 15.88 -19.03
N LEU A 17 -0.81 14.93 -19.95
CA LEU A 17 -1.99 14.63 -20.75
C LEU A 17 -3.09 14.00 -19.91
N ARG A 18 -4.30 14.54 -20.06
CA ARG A 18 -5.52 13.87 -19.66
C ARG A 18 -6.13 13.18 -20.88
N PRO A 19 -6.62 11.93 -20.73
CA PRO A 19 -7.33 11.26 -21.79
C PRO A 19 -8.62 12.03 -22.11
N VAL A 20 -8.89 12.24 -23.39
CA VAL A 20 -10.12 12.86 -23.88
C VAL A 20 -10.77 11.94 -24.89
N PRO A 21 -12.04 11.55 -24.71
CA PRO A 21 -12.75 10.82 -25.73
C PRO A 21 -13.00 11.72 -26.94
N ALA A 22 -12.84 11.15 -28.13
CA ALA A 22 -13.04 11.85 -29.40
C ALA A 22 -14.27 11.32 -30.13
N LEU A 23 -14.99 12.21 -30.80
CA LEU A 23 -16.09 11.86 -31.69
C LEU A 23 -15.54 11.42 -33.04
N SER A 24 -16.10 10.36 -33.60
CA SER A 24 -15.85 10.03 -35.00
C SER A 24 -16.62 11.00 -35.91
N ASN A 25 -16.17 11.17 -37.15
CA ASN A 25 -16.89 11.95 -38.17
C ASN A 25 -18.30 11.42 -38.51
N LYS A 26 -18.65 10.21 -38.07
CA LYS A 26 -19.99 9.61 -38.19
C LYS A 26 -20.84 9.75 -36.93
N ALA A 27 -20.30 10.31 -35.85
CA ALA A 27 -21.00 10.43 -34.58
C ALA A 27 -22.23 11.33 -34.72
N LEU A 28 -23.31 10.95 -34.05
CA LEU A 28 -24.54 11.72 -33.96
C LEU A 28 -24.46 12.71 -32.78
N ILE A 29 -25.33 13.71 -32.78
CA ILE A 29 -25.46 14.66 -31.66
C ILE A 29 -25.80 13.91 -30.36
N GLY A 30 -26.59 12.84 -30.42
CA GLY A 30 -26.86 11.97 -29.27
C GLY A 30 -25.60 11.33 -28.68
N ASP A 31 -24.69 10.84 -29.52
CA ASP A 31 -23.41 10.25 -29.07
C ASP A 31 -22.52 11.31 -28.39
N ALA A 32 -22.52 12.53 -28.93
CA ALA A 32 -21.83 13.66 -28.33
C ALA A 32 -22.39 14.02 -26.95
N LEU A 33 -23.72 14.03 -26.79
CA LEU A 33 -24.37 14.31 -25.51
C LEU A 33 -24.10 13.24 -24.46
N ASP A 34 -24.07 11.94 -24.82
CA ASP A 34 -23.67 10.86 -23.90
C ASP A 34 -22.22 11.06 -23.41
N LEU A 35 -21.30 11.39 -24.32
CA LEU A 35 -19.91 11.69 -23.95
C LEU A 35 -19.81 12.95 -23.07
N PHE A 36 -20.57 14.01 -23.37
CA PHE A 36 -20.63 15.20 -22.50
C PHE A 36 -21.16 14.88 -21.10
N GLN A 37 -22.19 14.04 -21.01
CA GLN A 37 -22.77 13.62 -19.74
C GLN A 37 -21.76 12.83 -18.89
N ARG A 38 -20.98 11.92 -19.52
CA ARG A 38 -20.00 11.08 -18.81
C ARG A 38 -18.75 11.83 -18.39
N THR A 39 -18.33 12.81 -19.17
CA THR A 39 -17.03 13.50 -18.98
C THR A 39 -17.16 14.85 -18.31
N GLY A 40 -18.32 15.50 -18.41
CA GLY A 40 -18.53 16.88 -17.95
C GLY A 40 -17.76 17.93 -18.76
N MET A 41 -17.25 17.58 -19.94
CA MET A 41 -16.49 18.51 -20.78
C MET A 41 -17.40 19.57 -21.43
N ALA A 42 -16.83 20.73 -21.76
CA ALA A 42 -17.56 21.79 -22.49
C ALA A 42 -17.47 21.64 -24.02
N TYR A 43 -16.45 20.93 -24.51
CA TYR A 43 -16.27 20.59 -25.92
C TYR A 43 -15.58 19.24 -26.07
N LEU A 44 -15.76 18.58 -27.21
CA LEU A 44 -15.14 17.30 -27.57
C LEU A 44 -14.42 17.43 -28.92
N PRO A 45 -13.23 16.84 -29.08
CA PRO A 45 -12.57 16.77 -30.38
C PRO A 45 -13.34 15.84 -31.31
N LEU A 46 -13.48 16.24 -32.56
CA LEU A 46 -13.96 15.39 -33.64
C LEU A 46 -12.77 14.99 -34.51
N VAL A 47 -12.62 13.68 -34.71
CA VAL A 47 -11.48 13.09 -35.42
C VAL A 47 -11.93 12.28 -36.61
N ASN A 48 -11.05 12.21 -37.60
CA ASN A 48 -11.22 11.33 -38.75
C ASN A 48 -10.92 9.86 -38.40
N HIS A 49 -11.07 8.97 -39.37
CA HIS A 49 -10.79 7.54 -39.23
C HIS A 49 -9.31 7.19 -38.91
N HIS A 50 -8.39 8.14 -39.08
CA HIS A 50 -6.97 8.00 -38.71
C HIS A 50 -6.64 8.63 -37.34
N GLY A 51 -7.63 9.21 -36.66
CA GLY A 51 -7.48 9.90 -35.37
C GLY A 51 -6.97 11.35 -35.47
N THR A 52 -6.86 11.89 -36.67
CA THR A 52 -6.47 13.29 -36.92
C THR A 52 -7.61 14.23 -36.55
N LEU A 53 -7.29 15.33 -35.86
CA LEU A 53 -8.25 16.36 -35.47
C LEU A 53 -8.83 17.05 -36.70
N GLU A 54 -10.16 17.01 -36.85
CA GLU A 54 -10.89 17.79 -37.86
C GLU A 54 -11.46 19.09 -37.26
N GLY A 55 -11.82 19.07 -35.98
CA GLY A 55 -12.30 20.25 -35.24
C GLY A 55 -12.85 19.87 -33.88
N ILE A 56 -13.66 20.74 -33.28
CA ILE A 56 -14.32 20.47 -32.00
C ILE A 56 -15.83 20.64 -32.12
N VAL A 57 -16.57 19.90 -31.30
CA VAL A 57 -18.01 20.08 -31.10
C VAL A 57 -18.21 20.64 -29.70
N ARG A 58 -19.00 21.71 -29.55
CA ARG A 58 -19.23 22.38 -28.26
C ARG A 58 -20.64 22.12 -27.74
N LEU A 59 -20.75 21.93 -26.42
CA LEU A 59 -22.04 21.63 -25.78
C LEU A 59 -23.05 22.78 -25.93
N ASP A 60 -22.59 24.03 -25.85
CA ASP A 60 -23.43 25.22 -26.01
C ASP A 60 -24.04 25.33 -27.42
N ARG A 61 -23.32 24.88 -28.46
CA ARG A 61 -23.82 24.81 -29.83
C ARG A 61 -24.92 23.78 -29.96
N ILE A 62 -24.68 22.56 -29.47
CA ILE A 62 -25.72 21.51 -29.45
C ILE A 62 -26.96 22.01 -28.70
N GLN A 63 -26.78 22.64 -27.54
CA GLN A 63 -27.89 23.19 -26.76
C GLN A 63 -28.68 24.21 -27.58
N SER A 64 -28.01 25.17 -28.24
CA SER A 64 -28.70 26.16 -29.09
C SER A 64 -29.47 25.53 -30.25
N THR A 65 -28.90 24.50 -30.89
CA THR A 65 -29.53 23.78 -32.02
C THR A 65 -30.76 22.99 -31.58
N LEU A 66 -30.69 22.30 -30.44
CA LEU A 66 -31.81 21.52 -29.90
C LEU A 66 -32.94 22.40 -29.36
N GLN A 67 -32.63 23.61 -28.89
CA GLN A 67 -33.64 24.58 -28.45
C GLN A 67 -34.43 25.21 -29.61
N GLN A 68 -33.83 25.29 -30.81
CA GLN A 68 -34.43 25.89 -31.99
C GLN A 68 -35.21 24.90 -32.87
N GLY A 69 -35.15 23.59 -32.58
CA GLY A 69 -35.70 22.54 -33.43
C GLY A 69 -36.44 21.42 -32.67
N ASN A 70 -36.87 20.38 -33.39
CA ASN A 70 -37.43 19.18 -32.78
C ASN A 70 -36.28 18.35 -32.16
N ALA A 71 -36.29 18.22 -30.83
CA ALA A 71 -35.22 17.60 -30.06
C ALA A 71 -34.89 16.16 -30.52
N GLU A 72 -35.90 15.33 -30.80
CA GLU A 72 -35.68 13.92 -31.20
C GLU A 72 -35.00 13.81 -32.57
N ARG A 73 -35.40 14.64 -33.54
CA ARG A 73 -34.74 14.69 -34.85
C ARG A 73 -33.34 15.31 -34.78
N GLY A 74 -33.15 16.27 -33.87
CA GLY A 74 -31.85 16.87 -33.62
C GLY A 74 -30.83 15.88 -33.09
N LEU A 75 -31.22 14.98 -32.19
CA LEU A 75 -30.33 13.94 -31.63
C LEU A 75 -29.77 12.99 -32.70
N ALA A 76 -30.55 12.69 -33.73
CA ALA A 76 -30.15 11.82 -34.85
C ALA A 76 -29.34 12.55 -35.93
N SER A 77 -29.08 13.85 -35.78
CA SER A 77 -28.31 14.62 -36.77
C SER A 77 -26.80 14.41 -36.58
N PRO A 78 -25.99 14.44 -37.66
CA PRO A 78 -24.54 14.29 -37.55
C PRO A 78 -23.88 15.42 -36.74
N ALA A 79 -23.07 15.07 -35.75
CA ALA A 79 -22.35 16.05 -34.91
C ALA A 79 -21.37 16.91 -35.72
N ALA A 80 -20.86 16.40 -36.84
CA ALA A 80 -19.97 17.11 -37.76
C ALA A 80 -20.59 18.39 -38.36
N GLN A 81 -21.92 18.55 -38.33
CA GLN A 81 -22.58 19.79 -38.77
C GLN A 81 -22.34 20.97 -37.81
N LEU A 82 -21.93 20.69 -36.57
CA LEU A 82 -21.69 21.67 -35.51
C LEU A 82 -20.19 21.82 -35.23
N LEU A 83 -19.36 21.61 -36.26
CA LEU A 83 -17.91 21.69 -36.15
C LEU A 83 -17.47 23.15 -35.99
N ASP A 84 -16.75 23.42 -34.91
CA ASP A 84 -16.03 24.67 -34.70
C ASP A 84 -14.51 24.43 -34.78
N ALA A 85 -13.75 25.48 -35.07
CA ALA A 85 -12.29 25.42 -34.99
C ALA A 85 -11.85 25.16 -33.54
N PRO A 86 -10.77 24.38 -33.32
CA PRO A 86 -10.25 24.17 -31.98
C PRO A 86 -9.80 25.50 -31.39
N ARG A 87 -10.20 25.77 -30.14
CA ARG A 87 -9.80 27.00 -29.42
C ARG A 87 -8.29 27.14 -29.29
N MET A 88 -7.62 26.01 -29.03
CA MET A 88 -6.18 25.94 -28.95
C MET A 88 -5.70 24.50 -29.17
N THR A 89 -4.63 24.36 -29.94
CA THR A 89 -3.89 23.10 -30.12
C THR A 89 -2.42 23.29 -29.79
N LEU A 90 -1.81 22.26 -29.20
CA LEU A 90 -0.38 22.22 -28.88
C LEU A 90 0.22 20.94 -29.45
N ASP A 91 1.45 21.02 -29.97
CA ASP A 91 2.19 19.83 -30.34
C ASP A 91 2.76 19.13 -29.10
N ILE A 92 2.80 17.79 -29.11
CA ILE A 92 3.31 16.98 -28.01
C ILE A 92 4.78 17.27 -27.65
N SER A 93 5.55 17.79 -28.60
CA SER A 93 6.95 18.19 -28.39
C SER A 93 7.09 19.55 -27.70
N THR A 94 6.00 20.33 -27.56
CA THR A 94 6.03 21.63 -26.90
C THR A 94 6.38 21.47 -25.41
N PRO A 95 7.40 22.18 -24.89
CA PRO A 95 7.74 22.13 -23.47
C PRO A 95 6.61 22.69 -22.59
N CYS A 96 6.42 22.15 -21.38
CA CYS A 96 5.37 22.61 -20.45
C CYS A 96 5.44 24.11 -20.13
N THR A 97 6.65 24.69 -20.08
CA THR A 97 6.86 26.13 -19.83
C THR A 97 6.32 26.99 -20.97
N VAL A 98 6.53 26.56 -22.22
CA VAL A 98 6.05 27.22 -23.43
C VAL A 98 4.53 27.05 -23.54
N ALA A 99 4.03 25.82 -23.37
CA ALA A 99 2.60 25.52 -23.35
C ALA A 99 1.83 26.39 -22.36
N ARG A 100 2.38 26.61 -21.16
CA ARG A 100 1.77 27.46 -20.13
C ARG A 100 1.73 28.94 -20.56
N ALA A 101 2.78 29.44 -21.20
CA ALA A 101 2.82 30.80 -21.70
C ALA A 101 1.84 31.01 -22.85
N GLU A 102 1.73 30.05 -23.76
CA GLU A 102 0.80 30.11 -24.89
C GLU A 102 -0.67 30.06 -24.42
N LEU A 103 -1.00 29.19 -23.46
CA LEU A 103 -2.35 29.15 -22.85
C LEU A 103 -2.72 30.48 -22.19
N ALA A 104 -1.78 31.07 -21.45
CA ALA A 104 -1.99 32.37 -20.81
C ALA A 104 -2.19 33.50 -21.84
N ALA A 105 -1.41 33.50 -22.93
CA ALA A 105 -1.52 34.49 -24.00
C ALA A 105 -2.84 34.35 -24.78
N ALA A 106 -3.30 33.12 -25.02
CA ALA A 106 -4.58 32.83 -25.67
C ALA A 106 -5.80 33.04 -24.75
N GLN A 107 -5.59 33.32 -23.46
CA GLN A 107 -6.63 33.36 -22.42
C GLN A 107 -7.46 32.07 -22.37
N GLU A 108 -6.83 30.93 -22.67
CA GLU A 108 -7.47 29.61 -22.67
C GLU A 108 -7.03 28.79 -21.46
N SER A 109 -7.98 28.02 -20.90
CA SER A 109 -7.75 27.20 -19.70
C SER A 109 -7.28 25.78 -20.03
N ALA A 110 -7.38 25.39 -21.30
CA ALA A 110 -7.03 24.07 -21.79
C ALA A 110 -6.68 24.09 -23.28
N ALA A 111 -5.84 23.15 -23.72
CA ALA A 111 -5.53 22.93 -25.12
C ALA A 111 -5.58 21.45 -25.47
N LEU A 112 -6.04 21.14 -26.69
CA LEU A 112 -5.90 19.80 -27.26
C LEU A 112 -4.44 19.58 -27.65
N VAL A 113 -3.91 18.41 -27.33
CA VAL A 113 -2.52 18.07 -27.68
C VAL A 113 -2.52 17.07 -28.82
N THR A 114 -1.77 17.40 -29.87
CA THR A 114 -1.62 16.57 -31.07
C THR A 114 -0.19 16.08 -31.25
N ASP A 115 -0.02 14.98 -31.99
CA ASP A 115 1.30 14.60 -32.51
C ASP A 115 1.66 15.38 -33.79
N GLY A 116 2.88 15.15 -34.30
CA GLY A 116 3.34 15.75 -35.55
C GLY A 116 2.57 15.31 -36.82
N ALA A 117 1.66 14.34 -36.70
CA ALA A 117 0.72 13.92 -37.75
C ALA A 117 -0.71 14.47 -37.52
N GLY A 118 -0.89 15.36 -36.53
CA GLY A 118 -2.17 15.99 -36.20
C GLY A 118 -3.15 15.08 -35.46
N ARG A 119 -2.71 13.92 -34.94
CA ARG A 119 -3.57 13.00 -34.19
C ARG A 119 -3.78 13.50 -32.78
N VAL A 120 -5.03 13.44 -32.29
CA VAL A 120 -5.34 13.87 -30.92
C VAL A 120 -4.82 12.83 -29.94
N LEU A 121 -3.93 13.27 -29.04
CA LEU A 121 -3.38 12.44 -27.96
C LEU A 121 -4.10 12.66 -26.63
N GLY A 122 -4.68 13.84 -26.44
CA GLY A 122 -5.40 14.19 -25.22
C GLY A 122 -5.57 15.69 -25.07
N LEU A 123 -5.75 16.12 -23.82
CA LEU A 123 -5.88 17.53 -23.46
C LEU A 123 -4.99 17.84 -22.26
N VAL A 124 -4.52 19.08 -22.20
CA VAL A 124 -3.80 19.61 -21.05
C VAL A 124 -4.53 20.84 -20.51
N HIS A 125 -4.75 20.90 -19.19
CA HIS A 125 -5.23 22.13 -18.55
C HIS A 125 -4.07 22.99 -18.06
N TRP A 126 -4.30 24.30 -17.97
CA TRP A 126 -3.34 25.22 -17.36
C TRP A 126 -2.94 24.80 -15.94
N VAL A 127 -3.89 24.28 -15.14
CA VAL A 127 -3.61 23.78 -13.78
C VAL A 127 -2.64 22.60 -13.77
N ASP A 128 -2.71 21.73 -14.78
CA ASP A 128 -1.82 20.57 -14.92
C ASP A 128 -0.38 21.01 -15.25
N LEU A 129 -0.21 22.21 -15.81
CA LEU A 129 1.08 22.83 -16.11
C LEU A 129 1.59 23.72 -14.97
N ALA A 130 0.69 24.22 -14.13
CA ALA A 130 1.01 25.11 -13.01
C ALA A 130 1.43 24.33 -11.75
N VAL A 131 0.89 23.12 -11.55
CA VAL A 131 1.19 22.28 -10.40
C VAL A 131 2.28 21.25 -10.75
N PRO A 132 3.29 21.00 -9.90
CA PRO A 132 4.23 19.89 -10.09
C PRO A 132 3.49 18.56 -10.27
N VAL A 133 3.99 17.64 -11.13
CA VAL A 133 3.36 16.30 -11.40
C VAL A 133 3.06 15.54 -10.10
N THR A 134 3.74 15.90 -9.02
CA THR A 134 3.77 15.18 -7.76
C THR A 134 2.51 15.32 -6.90
N MET A 135 1.55 16.20 -7.22
CA MET A 135 0.31 16.36 -6.44
C MET A 135 -0.86 15.66 -7.12
N GLY A 136 -1.36 14.56 -6.52
CA GLY A 136 -2.62 13.92 -6.94
C GLY A 136 -2.45 12.70 -7.83
N GLU A 137 -1.36 11.95 -7.69
CA GLU A 137 -1.23 10.65 -8.36
C GLU A 137 -2.28 9.65 -7.84
N PRO A 138 -2.69 8.64 -8.64
CA PRO A 138 -3.70 7.67 -8.22
C PRO A 138 -3.27 6.95 -6.94
N PRO A 139 -4.15 6.85 -5.93
CA PRO A 139 -3.81 6.20 -4.67
C PRO A 139 -3.56 4.71 -4.87
N ILE A 140 -2.46 4.20 -4.32
CA ILE A 140 -2.10 2.78 -4.37
C ILE A 140 -2.30 2.17 -2.98
N PRO A 141 -3.28 1.28 -2.77
CA PRO A 141 -3.51 0.68 -1.46
C PRO A 141 -2.53 -0.46 -1.18
N ALA A 142 -1.25 -0.11 -1.08
CA ALA A 142 -0.14 -1.02 -0.85
C ALA A 142 -0.20 -1.68 0.54
N ALA A 143 0.52 -2.79 0.67
CA ALA A 143 0.87 -3.43 1.92
C ALA A 143 2.40 -3.64 1.96
N GLY A 144 2.97 -3.88 3.13
CA GLY A 144 4.41 -4.05 3.25
C GLY A 144 4.85 -4.91 4.41
N MET A 145 6.15 -5.17 4.42
CA MET A 145 6.88 -5.82 5.51
C MET A 145 8.22 -5.12 5.71
N ALA A 146 8.62 -4.96 6.96
CA ALA A 146 9.94 -4.49 7.32
C ALA A 146 10.87 -5.66 7.67
N THR A 147 12.10 -5.57 7.19
CA THR A 147 13.18 -6.51 7.53
C THR A 147 14.31 -5.76 8.22
N VAL A 148 15.36 -6.50 8.61
CA VAL A 148 16.60 -5.89 9.10
C VAL A 148 17.33 -5.07 8.03
N SER A 149 17.08 -5.37 6.75
CA SER A 149 17.80 -4.79 5.61
C SER A 149 17.00 -3.71 4.87
N GLY A 150 15.70 -3.57 5.11
CA GLY A 150 14.89 -2.55 4.45
C GLY A 150 13.39 -2.80 4.48
N VAL A 151 12.71 -2.22 3.50
CA VAL A 151 11.26 -2.30 3.33
C VAL A 151 10.93 -3.10 2.09
N PHE A 152 9.93 -3.97 2.22
CA PHE A 152 9.27 -4.66 1.14
C PHE A 152 7.86 -4.11 0.99
N LEU A 153 7.44 -3.76 -0.22
CA LEU A 153 6.08 -3.34 -0.52
C LEU A 153 5.45 -4.23 -1.58
N THR A 154 4.15 -4.41 -1.51
CA THR A 154 3.37 -5.25 -2.42
C THR A 154 1.99 -4.67 -2.64
N TYR A 155 1.48 -4.81 -3.86
CA TYR A 155 0.10 -4.52 -4.18
C TYR A 155 -0.37 -5.42 -5.33
N GLY A 156 -1.43 -6.21 -5.06
CA GLY A 156 -1.97 -7.14 -6.05
C GLY A 156 -0.90 -8.12 -6.56
N GLY A 157 -0.52 -7.95 -7.84
CA GLY A 157 0.46 -8.77 -8.54
C GLY A 157 1.88 -8.18 -8.63
N TYR A 158 2.18 -7.17 -7.81
CA TYR A 158 3.41 -6.38 -7.90
C TYR A 158 4.13 -6.34 -6.56
N ARG A 159 5.46 -6.26 -6.60
CA ARG A 159 6.30 -6.19 -5.41
C ARG A 159 7.53 -5.32 -5.66
N ALA A 160 7.99 -4.62 -4.63
CA ALA A 160 9.16 -3.75 -4.71
C ALA A 160 9.90 -3.69 -3.38
N GLY A 161 11.11 -3.13 -3.41
CA GLY A 161 12.01 -3.06 -2.26
C GLY A 161 12.86 -4.31 -2.09
N VAL A 162 13.02 -4.77 -0.85
CA VAL A 162 13.99 -5.84 -0.53
C VAL A 162 13.66 -7.19 -1.20
N SER A 163 14.70 -8.00 -1.41
CA SER A 163 14.60 -9.29 -2.10
C SER A 163 13.90 -10.37 -1.26
N SER A 164 13.47 -11.46 -1.92
CA SER A 164 12.94 -12.66 -1.22
C SER A 164 13.93 -13.20 -0.17
N LEU A 165 15.24 -13.16 -0.45
CA LEU A 165 16.25 -13.60 0.50
C LEU A 165 16.29 -12.70 1.74
N SER A 166 16.15 -11.38 1.56
CA SER A 166 16.02 -10.45 2.68
C SER A 166 14.75 -10.66 3.50
N LEU A 167 13.64 -11.08 2.88
CA LEU A 167 12.43 -11.47 3.60
C LEU A 167 12.65 -12.73 4.44
N ILE A 168 13.28 -13.76 3.86
CA ILE A 168 13.64 -15.00 4.58
C ILE A 168 14.60 -14.66 5.73
N ALA A 169 15.66 -13.88 5.48
CA ALA A 169 16.61 -13.48 6.51
C ALA A 169 15.93 -12.64 7.61
N GLY A 170 15.03 -11.71 7.25
CA GLY A 170 14.25 -10.93 8.21
C GLY A 170 13.36 -11.83 9.09
N GLY A 171 12.67 -12.79 8.47
CA GLY A 171 11.92 -13.82 9.20
C GLY A 171 12.81 -14.63 10.13
N ALA A 172 13.99 -15.06 9.68
CA ALA A 172 14.93 -15.83 10.48
C ALA A 172 15.45 -15.04 11.69
N VAL A 173 15.71 -13.74 11.53
CA VAL A 173 16.04 -12.87 12.66
C VAL A 173 14.89 -12.82 13.67
N VAL A 174 13.64 -12.63 13.22
CA VAL A 174 12.48 -12.65 14.12
C VAL A 174 12.34 -14.00 14.83
N GLY A 175 12.48 -15.12 14.10
CA GLY A 175 12.44 -16.46 14.67
C GLY A 175 13.54 -16.69 15.72
N LEU A 176 14.77 -16.26 15.44
CA LEU A 176 15.88 -16.34 16.37
C LEU A 176 15.64 -15.48 17.62
N MET A 177 15.05 -14.29 17.47
CA MET A 177 14.69 -13.44 18.60
C MET A 177 13.62 -14.08 19.49
N ILE A 178 12.64 -14.77 18.91
CA ILE A 178 11.65 -15.54 19.67
C ILE A 178 12.37 -16.66 20.43
N ALA A 179 13.16 -17.48 19.74
CA ALA A 179 13.89 -18.59 20.36
C ALA A 179 14.82 -18.11 21.50
N ALA A 180 15.60 -17.05 21.25
CA ALA A 180 16.48 -16.46 22.25
C ALA A 180 15.72 -15.93 23.48
N SER A 181 14.51 -15.38 23.29
CA SER A 181 13.68 -14.90 24.40
C SER A 181 13.18 -16.04 25.27
N PHE A 182 12.73 -17.14 24.66
CA PHE A 182 12.34 -18.35 25.38
C PHE A 182 13.53 -19.01 26.09
N LEU A 183 14.70 -19.07 25.44
CA LEU A 183 15.92 -19.59 26.05
C LEU A 183 16.37 -18.74 27.23
N ALA A 184 16.30 -17.41 27.14
CA ALA A 184 16.67 -16.51 28.23
C ALA A 184 15.74 -16.68 29.45
N VAL A 185 14.42 -16.73 29.22
CA VAL A 185 13.44 -16.98 30.29
C VAL A 185 13.60 -18.39 30.85
N GLY A 186 13.82 -19.40 30.01
CA GLY A 186 14.08 -20.78 30.44
C GLY A 186 15.34 -20.89 31.29
N PHE A 187 16.43 -20.23 30.91
CA PHE A 187 17.65 -20.19 31.71
C PHE A 187 17.43 -19.48 33.06
N ALA A 188 16.69 -18.36 33.09
CA ALA A 188 16.32 -17.70 34.33
C ALA A 188 15.45 -18.60 35.23
N SER A 189 14.48 -19.30 34.65
CA SER A 189 13.65 -20.29 35.36
C SER A 189 14.47 -21.46 35.91
N TYR A 190 15.45 -21.95 35.15
CA TYR A 190 16.38 -22.99 35.60
C TYR A 190 17.16 -22.54 36.85
N LEU A 191 17.69 -21.31 36.83
CA LEU A 191 18.40 -20.76 37.98
C LEU A 191 17.49 -20.60 39.19
N LEU A 192 16.23 -20.19 38.97
CA LEU A 192 15.22 -20.07 40.01
C LEU A 192 14.91 -21.43 40.66
N ASP A 193 14.74 -22.47 39.83
CA ASP A 193 14.50 -23.85 40.28
C ASP A 193 15.67 -24.36 41.13
N ARG A 194 16.91 -24.04 40.74
CA ARG A 194 18.12 -24.40 41.51
C ARG A 194 18.28 -23.63 42.82
N ALA A 195 17.90 -22.36 42.85
CA ALA A 195 18.07 -21.50 44.01
C ALA A 195 16.97 -21.69 45.06
N LEU A 196 15.72 -21.86 44.62
CA LEU A 196 14.53 -21.81 45.48
C LEU A 196 13.69 -23.10 45.45
N GLY A 197 14.09 -24.11 44.67
CA GLY A 197 13.34 -25.37 44.56
C GLY A 197 12.00 -25.22 43.85
N THR A 198 11.86 -24.23 42.95
CA THR A 198 10.64 -24.02 42.16
C THR A 198 10.50 -25.06 41.03
N GLN A 199 9.39 -24.97 40.29
CA GLN A 199 9.13 -25.75 39.07
C GLN A 199 8.89 -24.84 37.85
N ALA A 200 9.53 -23.66 37.83
CA ALA A 200 9.32 -22.63 36.83
C ALA A 200 9.74 -23.09 35.43
N LEU A 201 10.83 -23.85 35.30
CA LEU A 201 11.26 -24.36 33.99
C LEU A 201 10.27 -25.39 33.45
N ALA A 202 9.80 -26.30 34.31
CA ALA A 202 8.81 -27.30 33.95
C ALA A 202 7.49 -26.63 33.50
N LEU A 203 7.05 -25.59 34.21
CA LEU A 203 5.87 -24.81 33.83
C LEU A 203 6.07 -24.08 32.49
N LEU A 204 7.23 -23.47 32.24
CA LEU A 204 7.50 -22.78 30.97
C LEU A 204 7.39 -23.72 29.76
N HIS A 205 7.89 -24.95 29.88
CA HIS A 205 7.86 -25.95 28.81
C HIS A 205 6.52 -26.66 28.64
N GLN A 206 5.58 -26.48 29.57
CA GLN A 206 4.28 -27.10 29.49
C GLN A 206 3.45 -26.47 28.35
N LEU A 207 3.02 -27.30 27.39
CA LEU A 207 2.22 -26.86 26.26
C LEU A 207 0.77 -26.54 26.66
N ASP A 208 0.22 -27.34 27.57
CA ASP A 208 -1.14 -27.18 28.07
C ASP A 208 -1.16 -26.32 29.34
N PRO A 209 -2.10 -25.39 29.47
CA PRO A 209 -2.19 -24.56 30.66
C PRO A 209 -2.57 -25.40 31.89
N PRO A 210 -1.93 -25.21 33.06
CA PRO A 210 -2.28 -25.93 34.28
C PRO A 210 -3.72 -25.62 34.73
N GLY A 211 -4.46 -26.64 35.17
CA GLY A 211 -5.83 -26.45 35.65
C GLY A 211 -5.95 -25.79 37.03
N ALA A 212 -4.90 -25.87 37.86
CA ALA A 212 -4.88 -25.23 39.18
C ALA A 212 -4.54 -23.73 39.06
N TYR A 213 -5.34 -22.84 39.67
CA TYR A 213 -5.19 -21.38 39.54
C TYR A 213 -3.76 -20.85 39.78
N PRO A 214 -3.04 -21.24 40.86
CA PRO A 214 -1.68 -20.74 41.08
C PRO A 214 -0.71 -21.14 39.95
N GLY A 215 -0.85 -22.38 39.45
CA GLY A 215 -0.08 -22.89 38.33
C GLY A 215 -0.41 -22.17 37.03
N LEU A 216 -1.70 -21.91 36.75
CA LEU A 216 -2.14 -21.16 35.58
C LEU A 216 -1.57 -19.75 35.55
N LEU A 217 -1.60 -19.03 36.69
CA LEU A 217 -1.06 -17.68 36.78
C LEU A 217 0.46 -17.66 36.59
N ALA A 218 1.19 -18.61 37.21
CA ALA A 218 2.63 -18.73 37.03
C ALA A 218 2.98 -19.06 35.57
N TRP A 219 2.25 -20.00 34.95
CA TRP A 219 2.40 -20.37 33.55
C TRP A 219 2.17 -19.16 32.64
N LEU A 220 1.04 -18.47 32.77
CA LEU A 220 0.72 -17.25 32.01
C LEU A 220 1.79 -16.17 32.20
N GLY A 221 2.28 -16.00 33.43
CA GLY A 221 3.34 -15.06 33.76
C GLY A 221 4.64 -15.36 33.04
N LEU A 222 5.07 -16.63 33.02
CA LEU A 222 6.28 -17.08 32.34
C LEU A 222 6.16 -16.95 30.81
N GLN A 223 5.03 -17.37 30.23
CA GLN A 223 4.80 -17.20 28.79
C GLN A 223 4.76 -15.72 28.38
N SER A 224 4.08 -14.89 29.19
CA SER A 224 4.03 -13.44 28.96
C SER A 224 5.40 -12.79 29.10
N LEU A 225 6.23 -13.24 30.05
CA LEU A 225 7.60 -12.76 30.21
C LEU A 225 8.45 -13.05 28.96
N ALA A 226 8.35 -14.25 28.39
CA ALA A 226 9.04 -14.58 27.13
C ALA A 226 8.61 -13.68 25.98
N VAL A 227 7.31 -13.40 25.86
CA VAL A 227 6.78 -12.44 24.87
C VAL A 227 7.27 -11.02 25.14
N ILE A 228 7.33 -10.56 26.39
CA ILE A 228 7.83 -9.24 26.76
C ILE A 228 9.32 -9.10 26.40
N VAL A 229 10.14 -10.10 26.70
CA VAL A 229 11.56 -10.12 26.33
C VAL A 229 11.71 -10.07 24.81
N PHE A 230 10.89 -10.82 24.06
CA PHE A 230 10.86 -10.77 22.60
C PHE A 230 10.49 -9.39 22.09
N LEU A 231 9.43 -8.77 22.62
CA LEU A 231 8.99 -7.43 22.21
C LEU A 231 10.03 -6.37 22.56
N ALA A 232 10.75 -6.51 23.67
CA ALA A 232 11.87 -5.64 24.02
C ALA A 232 13.04 -5.79 23.04
N ALA A 233 13.40 -7.03 22.68
CA ALA A 233 14.40 -7.31 21.66
C ALA A 233 13.98 -6.74 20.29
N LEU A 234 12.72 -6.93 19.89
CA LEU A 234 12.14 -6.37 18.67
C LEU A 234 12.21 -4.85 18.71
N ARG A 235 11.86 -4.25 19.84
CA ARG A 235 11.92 -2.81 20.04
C ARG A 235 13.31 -2.27 19.77
N VAL A 236 14.37 -2.86 20.32
CA VAL A 236 15.74 -2.34 20.11
C VAL A 236 16.30 -2.65 18.72
N SER A 237 15.70 -3.59 17.98
CA SER A 237 16.10 -3.91 16.61
C SER A 237 15.79 -2.79 15.59
N PRO A 238 16.52 -2.72 14.46
CA PRO A 238 16.24 -1.78 13.38
C PRO A 238 14.90 -2.05 12.66
N ILE A 239 14.32 -3.26 12.83
CA ILE A 239 13.06 -3.66 12.18
C ILE A 239 11.94 -2.68 12.54
N THR A 240 11.85 -2.25 13.81
CA THR A 240 10.77 -1.34 14.22
C THR A 240 10.87 0.05 13.60
N ALA A 241 12.07 0.52 13.29
CA ALA A 241 12.27 1.78 12.58
C ALA A 241 11.95 1.62 11.08
N TYR A 242 12.37 0.52 10.44
CA TYR A 242 11.96 0.21 9.07
C TYR A 242 10.44 -0.01 8.93
N HIS A 243 9.79 -0.59 9.94
CA HIS A 243 8.33 -0.75 9.98
C HIS A 243 7.61 0.60 10.08
N GLY A 244 8.15 1.53 10.86
CA GLY A 244 7.66 2.92 10.87
C GLY A 244 7.81 3.59 9.50
N ALA A 245 8.95 3.40 8.82
CA ALA A 245 9.18 3.93 7.48
C ALA A 245 8.25 3.32 6.42
N GLU A 246 8.01 2.01 6.50
CA GLU A 246 7.08 1.29 5.63
C GLU A 246 5.67 1.86 5.74
N HIS A 247 5.12 1.99 6.96
CA HIS A 247 3.82 2.61 7.18
C HIS A 247 3.76 4.05 6.64
N MET A 248 4.80 4.85 6.86
CA MET A 248 4.88 6.22 6.35
C MET A 248 4.81 6.26 4.82
N ALA A 249 5.58 5.40 4.15
CA ALA A 249 5.60 5.31 2.69
C ALA A 249 4.25 4.81 2.13
N VAL A 250 3.64 3.82 2.77
CA VAL A 250 2.31 3.31 2.40
C VAL A 250 1.24 4.39 2.55
N HIS A 251 1.22 5.17 3.64
CA HIS A 251 0.30 6.31 3.77
C HIS A 251 0.48 7.34 2.65
N ALA A 252 1.72 7.62 2.23
CA ALA A 252 1.97 8.55 1.13
C ALA A 252 1.44 8.01 -0.21
N LEU A 253 1.65 6.72 -0.49
CA LEU A 253 1.09 6.03 -1.66
C LEU A 253 -0.43 6.04 -1.66
N GLU A 254 -1.06 5.75 -0.52
CA GLU A 254 -2.53 5.72 -0.37
C GLU A 254 -3.19 7.09 -0.51
N ARG A 255 -2.43 8.16 -0.28
CA ARG A 255 -2.91 9.54 -0.39
C ARG A 255 -2.53 10.19 -1.73
N GLY A 256 -1.82 9.48 -2.61
CA GLY A 256 -1.35 10.04 -3.88
C GLY A 256 -0.37 11.21 -3.69
N LEU A 257 0.40 11.18 -2.58
CA LEU A 257 1.33 12.25 -2.22
C LEU A 257 2.70 12.05 -2.86
N PRO A 258 3.47 13.14 -3.03
CA PRO A 258 4.85 13.05 -3.47
C PRO A 258 5.67 12.08 -2.61
N LEU A 259 6.33 11.10 -3.25
CA LEU A 259 7.27 10.21 -2.58
C LEU A 259 8.62 10.92 -2.38
N THR A 260 8.64 11.93 -1.51
CA THR A 260 9.84 12.66 -1.07
C THR A 260 9.95 12.61 0.45
N ALA A 261 11.17 12.79 0.98
CA ALA A 261 11.40 12.75 2.42
C ALA A 261 10.52 13.75 3.19
N GLU A 262 10.25 14.93 2.64
CA GLU A 262 9.41 15.94 3.26
C GLU A 262 7.96 15.48 3.48
N TYR A 263 7.34 14.83 2.49
CA TYR A 263 5.95 14.39 2.59
C TYR A 263 5.83 13.09 3.39
N VAL A 264 6.74 12.14 3.13
CA VAL A 264 6.67 10.82 3.75
C VAL A 264 7.01 10.88 5.24
N SER A 265 7.98 11.70 5.66
CA SER A 265 8.31 11.86 7.09
C SER A 265 7.17 12.45 7.94
N ARG A 266 6.22 13.15 7.33
CA ARG A 266 5.03 13.72 7.99
C ARG A 266 3.89 12.70 8.13
N MET A 267 3.98 11.55 7.48
CA MET A 267 2.96 10.51 7.58
C MET A 267 2.98 9.83 8.95
N PRO A 268 1.82 9.36 9.45
CA PRO A 268 1.78 8.63 10.71
C PRO A 268 2.48 7.28 10.58
N ARG A 269 3.18 6.86 11.64
CA ARG A 269 3.79 5.53 11.74
C ARG A 269 2.79 4.42 12.07
N VAL A 270 1.56 4.77 12.37
CA VAL A 270 0.51 3.83 12.74
C VAL A 270 -0.37 3.61 11.52
N HIS A 271 -0.65 2.35 11.20
CA HIS A 271 -1.45 1.99 10.03
C HIS A 271 -2.63 1.07 10.41
N PRO A 272 -3.87 1.40 10.03
CA PRO A 272 -5.05 0.63 10.41
C PRO A 272 -5.11 -0.76 9.77
N ARG A 273 -4.41 -0.97 8.64
CA ARG A 273 -4.36 -2.25 7.91
C ARG A 273 -3.10 -3.08 8.18
N CYS A 274 -2.29 -2.69 9.17
CA CYS A 274 -1.07 -3.42 9.53
C CYS A 274 -1.39 -4.80 10.12
N GLY A 275 -0.57 -5.80 9.78
CA GLY A 275 -0.65 -7.16 10.35
C GLY A 275 -0.47 -7.22 11.88
N THR A 276 0.18 -6.22 12.49
CA THR A 276 0.24 -6.07 13.96
C THR A 276 -1.16 -6.05 14.57
N ASN A 277 -2.15 -5.43 13.92
CA ASN A 277 -3.53 -5.42 14.42
C ASN A 277 -4.14 -6.82 14.44
N VAL A 278 -3.82 -7.65 13.44
CA VAL A 278 -4.26 -9.05 13.38
C VAL A 278 -3.62 -9.86 14.50
N MET A 279 -2.31 -9.70 14.72
CA MET A 279 -1.59 -10.38 15.82
C MET A 279 -2.10 -9.95 17.19
N THR A 280 -2.34 -8.66 17.42
CA THR A 280 -2.95 -8.18 18.65
C THR A 280 -4.37 -8.72 18.84
N GLY A 281 -5.18 -8.75 17.78
CA GLY A 281 -6.51 -9.36 17.82
C GLY A 281 -6.47 -10.84 18.17
N ALA A 282 -5.54 -11.61 17.58
CA ALA A 282 -5.33 -13.02 17.91
C ALA A 282 -4.93 -13.21 19.38
N ALA A 283 -4.02 -12.40 19.92
CA ALA A 283 -3.65 -12.48 21.33
C ALA A 283 -4.82 -12.16 22.28
N VAL A 284 -5.59 -11.11 21.98
CA VAL A 284 -6.80 -10.73 22.75
C VAL A 284 -7.86 -11.83 22.68
N PHE A 285 -8.02 -12.50 21.54
CA PHE A 285 -8.96 -13.60 21.37
C PHE A 285 -8.50 -14.86 22.11
N LEU A 286 -7.23 -15.25 21.98
CA LEU A 286 -6.70 -16.50 22.51
C LEU A 286 -6.54 -16.48 24.03
N LEU A 287 -6.27 -15.33 24.65
CA LEU A 287 -6.04 -15.26 26.09
C LEU A 287 -7.25 -15.78 26.92
N PRO A 288 -8.50 -15.32 26.70
CA PRO A 288 -9.68 -15.90 27.36
C PRO A 288 -9.92 -17.37 27.01
N VAL A 289 -9.62 -17.79 25.77
CA VAL A 289 -9.77 -19.18 25.33
C VAL A 289 -8.86 -20.11 26.13
N VAL A 290 -7.58 -19.74 26.28
CA VAL A 290 -6.59 -20.51 27.05
C VAL A 290 -6.96 -20.56 28.53
N ILE A 291 -7.37 -19.44 29.12
CA ILE A 291 -7.82 -19.39 30.52
C ILE A 291 -9.05 -20.28 30.73
N ALA A 292 -10.05 -20.20 29.84
CA ALA A 292 -11.26 -21.00 29.96
C ALA A 292 -11.00 -22.50 29.76
N ALA A 293 -10.10 -22.87 28.84
CA ALA A 293 -9.69 -24.25 28.62
C ALA A 293 -9.01 -24.86 29.86
N ALA A 294 -8.24 -24.06 30.59
CA ALA A 294 -7.57 -24.49 31.82
C ALA A 294 -8.55 -24.67 33.00
N VAL A 295 -9.46 -23.71 33.19
CA VAL A 295 -10.35 -23.66 34.37
C VAL A 295 -11.63 -24.49 34.19
N MET A 296 -12.11 -24.61 32.95
CA MET A 296 -13.33 -25.36 32.60
C MET A 296 -13.07 -26.28 31.40
N PRO A 297 -12.34 -27.39 31.58
CA PRO A 297 -12.02 -28.29 30.48
C PRO A 297 -13.28 -28.83 29.78
N GLY A 298 -13.20 -28.95 28.45
CA GLY A 298 -14.28 -29.47 27.61
C GLY A 298 -15.02 -28.39 26.81
N LEU A 299 -16.11 -28.81 26.15
CA LEU A 299 -16.83 -27.99 25.18
C LEU A 299 -17.35 -26.67 25.79
N THR A 300 -17.83 -26.71 27.03
CA THR A 300 -18.39 -25.54 27.71
C THR A 300 -17.36 -24.43 27.89
N GLY A 301 -16.16 -24.73 28.41
CA GLY A 301 -15.10 -23.74 28.55
C GLY A 301 -14.59 -23.23 27.21
N ALA A 302 -14.46 -24.12 26.21
CA ALA A 302 -14.06 -23.72 24.87
C ALA A 302 -15.05 -22.73 24.24
N VAL A 303 -16.36 -22.96 24.38
CA VAL A 303 -17.41 -22.06 23.88
C VAL A 303 -17.39 -20.75 24.65
N LEU A 304 -17.40 -20.77 25.98
CA LEU A 304 -17.39 -19.56 26.81
C LEU A 304 -16.14 -18.70 26.56
N GLY A 305 -14.96 -19.33 26.54
CA GLY A 305 -13.70 -18.66 26.24
C GLY A 305 -13.69 -18.03 24.85
N SER A 306 -14.23 -18.73 23.84
CA SER A 306 -14.33 -18.21 22.47
C SER A 306 -15.33 -17.05 22.37
N CYS A 307 -16.47 -17.13 23.06
CA CYS A 307 -17.44 -16.03 23.12
C CYS A 307 -16.85 -14.79 23.81
N CYS A 308 -16.19 -14.97 24.96
CA CYS A 308 -15.49 -13.89 25.66
C CYS A 308 -14.37 -13.29 24.79
N GLY A 309 -13.53 -14.14 24.19
CA GLY A 309 -12.47 -13.74 23.27
C GLY A 309 -13.00 -12.96 22.07
N ALA A 310 -14.10 -13.41 21.46
CA ALA A 310 -14.75 -12.71 20.36
C ALA A 310 -15.29 -11.33 20.80
N ALA A 311 -15.99 -11.26 21.94
CA ALA A 311 -16.51 -10.01 22.48
C ALA A 311 -15.41 -8.97 22.77
N LEU A 312 -14.33 -9.41 23.42
CA LEU A 312 -13.15 -8.59 23.68
C LEU A 312 -12.48 -8.17 22.38
N CYS A 313 -12.25 -9.11 21.47
CA CYS A 313 -11.61 -8.87 20.19
C CYS A 313 -12.38 -7.80 19.43
N MET A 314 -13.69 -7.96 19.19
CA MET A 314 -14.55 -7.01 18.47
C MET A 314 -14.43 -5.56 18.95
N ARG A 315 -14.29 -5.36 20.27
CA ARG A 315 -14.22 -4.02 20.87
C ARG A 315 -12.81 -3.43 20.92
N THR A 316 -11.79 -4.27 21.04
CA THR A 316 -10.46 -3.81 21.47
C THR A 316 -9.32 -4.07 20.48
N TRP A 317 -9.50 -4.96 19.49
CA TRP A 317 -8.41 -5.38 18.61
C TRP A 317 -7.76 -4.22 17.84
N ARG A 318 -8.57 -3.28 17.32
CA ARG A 318 -8.08 -2.09 16.62
C ARG A 318 -7.38 -1.11 17.56
N PRO A 319 -8.01 -0.56 18.61
CA PRO A 319 -7.35 0.44 19.45
C PRO A 319 -6.09 -0.11 20.13
N LEU A 320 -6.11 -1.37 20.60
CA LEU A 320 -4.91 -2.02 21.15
C LEU A 320 -3.84 -2.21 20.08
N GLY A 321 -4.20 -2.68 18.89
CA GLY A 321 -3.25 -2.87 17.80
C GLY A 321 -2.57 -1.57 17.38
N LEU A 322 -3.31 -0.46 17.27
CA LEU A 322 -2.76 0.87 16.98
C LEU A 322 -1.81 1.34 18.10
N TRP A 323 -2.17 1.08 19.36
CA TRP A 323 -1.30 1.39 20.51
C TRP A 323 -0.01 0.56 20.51
N VAL A 324 -0.11 -0.75 20.25
CA VAL A 324 1.05 -1.65 20.14
C VAL A 324 1.96 -1.20 18.99
N GLN A 325 1.38 -0.78 17.86
CA GLN A 325 2.15 -0.20 16.76
C GLN A 325 2.92 1.04 17.18
N ASP A 326 2.25 2.03 17.77
CA ASP A 326 2.89 3.30 18.14
C ASP A 326 4.01 3.12 19.16
N ARG A 327 3.76 2.28 20.19
CA ARG A 327 4.63 2.16 21.37
C ARG A 327 5.69 1.08 21.24
N ILE A 328 5.40 -0.02 20.56
CA ILE A 328 6.23 -1.21 20.56
C ILE A 328 6.79 -1.46 19.17
N THR A 329 5.92 -1.76 18.20
CA THR A 329 6.37 -2.34 16.92
C THR A 329 6.81 -1.31 15.87
N THR A 330 6.66 0.00 16.12
CA THR A 330 7.17 1.05 15.21
C THR A 330 8.00 2.11 15.95
N LYS A 331 9.05 2.62 15.29
CA LYS A 331 9.87 3.76 15.73
C LYS A 331 9.94 4.82 14.65
N ARG A 332 10.35 6.05 15.02
CA ARG A 332 10.73 7.05 14.01
C ARG A 332 11.94 6.53 13.24
N PRO A 333 11.87 6.46 11.90
CA PRO A 333 13.00 6.01 11.10
C PRO A 333 14.10 7.07 11.04
N SER A 334 15.34 6.61 10.89
CA SER A 334 16.44 7.47 10.45
C SER A 334 16.25 7.90 8.98
N PRO A 335 16.92 8.98 8.51
CA PRO A 335 16.83 9.41 7.12
C PRO A 335 17.08 8.29 6.12
N THR A 336 18.15 7.50 6.31
CA THR A 336 18.47 6.37 5.43
C THR A 336 17.39 5.30 5.41
N GLN A 337 16.73 5.04 6.53
CA GLN A 337 15.63 4.06 6.59
C GLN A 337 14.38 4.58 5.89
N LEU A 338 14.11 5.88 6.02
CA LEU A 338 13.03 6.55 5.32
C LEU A 338 13.27 6.52 3.80
N ASP A 339 14.48 6.84 3.35
CA ASP A 339 14.86 6.84 1.94
C ASP A 339 14.67 5.46 1.31
N ARG A 340 15.09 4.37 1.99
CA ARG A 340 14.84 3.00 1.53
C ARG A 340 13.36 2.66 1.36
N ALA A 341 12.50 3.18 2.23
CA ALA A 341 11.05 2.98 2.11
C ALA A 341 10.47 3.79 0.94
N ILE A 342 10.99 5.01 0.73
CA ILE A 342 10.62 5.88 -0.40
C ILE A 342 11.02 5.22 -1.73
N ASP A 343 12.22 4.67 -1.83
CA ASP A 343 12.69 3.99 -3.04
C ASP A 343 11.85 2.75 -3.34
N ALA A 344 11.54 1.93 -2.32
CA ALA A 344 10.62 0.80 -2.48
C ALA A 344 9.23 1.25 -2.97
N ALA A 345 8.73 2.39 -2.48
CA ALA A 345 7.43 2.94 -2.89
C ALA A 345 7.46 3.48 -4.33
N ARG A 346 8.55 4.14 -4.74
CA ARG A 346 8.74 4.60 -6.12
C ARG A 346 8.78 3.42 -7.09
N ASP A 347 9.54 2.39 -6.76
CA ASP A 347 9.64 1.16 -7.54
C ASP A 347 8.29 0.47 -7.67
N LEU A 348 7.52 0.36 -6.58
CA LEU A 348 6.18 -0.24 -6.62
C LEU A 348 5.25 0.53 -7.54
N ARG A 349 5.26 1.87 -7.44
CA ARG A 349 4.45 2.75 -8.28
C ARG A 349 4.82 2.65 -9.76
N THR A 350 6.11 2.64 -10.08
CA THR A 350 6.57 2.46 -11.47
C THR A 350 6.08 1.12 -12.03
N GLN A 351 6.17 0.03 -11.25
CA GLN A 351 5.64 -1.26 -11.66
C GLN A 351 4.12 -1.25 -11.86
N TYR A 352 3.38 -0.62 -10.93
CA TYR A 352 1.93 -0.51 -10.98
C TYR A 352 1.42 0.18 -12.25
N HIS A 353 2.11 1.25 -12.71
CA HIS A 353 1.75 1.95 -13.95
C HIS A 353 2.21 1.24 -15.23
N SER A 354 3.13 0.28 -15.14
CA SER A 354 3.78 -0.31 -16.32
C SER A 354 3.02 -1.49 -16.97
N VAL A 355 1.98 -2.07 -16.36
CA VAL A 355 1.41 -3.36 -16.85
C VAL A 355 -0.12 -3.48 -16.69
N ALA A 356 -0.74 -4.19 -17.64
CA ALA A 356 -2.15 -4.58 -17.66
C ALA A 356 -2.59 -5.41 -16.43
N TRP A 357 -3.80 -5.13 -15.95
CA TRP A 357 -4.40 -5.59 -14.71
C TRP A 357 -4.82 -7.07 -14.69
N THR A 358 -3.91 -8.05 -14.77
CA THR A 358 -4.26 -9.44 -14.44
C THR A 358 -3.14 -10.20 -13.71
N SER A 359 -3.45 -10.68 -12.51
CA SER A 359 -2.60 -11.64 -11.76
C SER A 359 -3.47 -12.77 -11.22
N SER A 360 -2.95 -14.00 -11.21
CA SER A 360 -3.63 -15.14 -10.58
C SER A 360 -3.57 -15.02 -9.05
N ARG A 361 -4.50 -15.67 -8.33
CA ARG A 361 -4.49 -15.68 -6.85
C ARG A 361 -3.19 -16.25 -6.28
N ALA A 362 -2.67 -17.32 -6.89
CA ALA A 362 -1.41 -17.95 -6.49
C ALA A 362 -0.23 -16.97 -6.65
N ARG A 363 -0.18 -16.22 -7.75
CA ARG A 363 0.84 -15.21 -7.98
C ARG A 363 0.78 -14.08 -6.94
N ARG A 364 -0.42 -13.59 -6.60
CA ARG A 364 -0.61 -12.59 -5.54
C ARG A 364 -0.12 -13.09 -4.18
N LEU A 365 -0.46 -14.33 -3.82
CA LEU A 365 -0.02 -14.92 -2.57
C LEU A 365 1.51 -15.04 -2.52
N TRP A 366 2.14 -15.50 -3.60
CA TRP A 366 3.60 -15.60 -3.68
C TRP A 366 4.30 -14.23 -3.60
N GLN A 367 3.71 -13.22 -4.23
CA GLN A 367 4.23 -11.85 -4.24
C GLN A 367 3.88 -11.05 -2.99
N SER A 368 3.05 -11.59 -2.08
CA SER A 368 2.79 -10.98 -0.78
C SER A 368 4.02 -10.97 0.12
N GLY A 369 4.98 -11.87 -0.12
CA GLY A 369 6.17 -12.04 0.73
C GLY A 369 5.92 -12.89 1.99
N ILE A 370 4.67 -13.26 2.30
CA ILE A 370 4.30 -13.95 3.55
C ILE A 370 4.98 -15.32 3.64
N ALA A 371 4.99 -16.10 2.55
CA ALA A 371 5.60 -17.42 2.53
C ALA A 371 7.12 -17.36 2.78
N GLN A 372 7.79 -16.36 2.22
CA GLN A 372 9.22 -16.13 2.38
C GLN A 372 9.56 -15.76 3.82
N THR A 373 8.82 -14.81 4.40
CA THR A 373 9.00 -14.42 5.81
C THR A 373 8.70 -15.59 6.75
N ALA A 374 7.62 -16.34 6.51
CA ALA A 374 7.26 -17.50 7.33
C ALA A 374 8.34 -18.59 7.30
N LEU A 375 8.86 -18.93 6.10
CA LEU A 375 9.99 -19.85 5.97
C LEU A 375 11.19 -19.39 6.80
N GLY A 376 11.51 -18.08 6.73
CA GLY A 376 12.52 -17.47 7.56
C GLY A 376 12.30 -17.72 9.05
N VAL A 377 11.10 -17.41 9.56
CA VAL A 377 10.74 -17.60 10.98
C VAL A 377 10.96 -19.05 11.41
N PHE A 378 10.51 -20.03 10.62
CA PHE A 378 10.71 -21.45 10.94
C PHE A 378 12.19 -21.84 10.98
N VAL A 379 12.99 -21.36 10.03
CA VAL A 379 14.45 -21.58 10.03
C VAL A 379 15.09 -20.96 11.29
N GLY A 380 14.72 -19.73 11.63
CA GLY A 380 15.23 -19.03 12.81
C GLY A 380 14.87 -19.70 14.14
N LEU A 381 13.66 -20.26 14.24
CA LEU A 381 13.21 -21.02 15.41
C LEU A 381 13.91 -22.38 15.52
N GLY A 382 14.12 -23.07 14.40
CA GLY A 382 14.71 -24.41 14.38
C GLY A 382 16.24 -24.43 14.52
N ALA A 383 16.94 -23.38 14.09
CA ALA A 383 18.40 -23.35 14.10
C ALA A 383 19.04 -23.59 15.49
N PRO A 384 18.56 -22.99 16.59
CA PRO A 384 19.09 -23.29 17.92
C PRO A 384 18.94 -24.76 18.33
N LEU A 385 17.82 -25.40 17.96
CA LEU A 385 17.57 -26.82 18.30
C LEU A 385 18.58 -27.73 17.60
N ILE A 386 18.80 -27.53 16.30
CA ILE A 386 19.77 -28.30 15.51
C ILE A 386 21.19 -28.12 16.07
N VAL A 387 21.57 -26.90 16.47
CA VAL A 387 22.89 -26.63 17.06
C VAL A 387 23.06 -27.33 18.41
N ILE A 388 22.03 -27.28 19.27
CA ILE A 388 22.02 -27.97 20.56
C ILE A 388 22.16 -29.49 20.36
N GLU A 389 21.39 -30.08 19.45
CA GLU A 389 21.48 -31.51 19.10
C GLU A 389 22.89 -31.88 18.61
N THR A 390 23.44 -31.10 17.67
CA THR A 390 24.74 -31.38 17.04
C THR A 390 25.90 -31.24 18.03
N LEU A 391 25.84 -30.28 18.97
CA LEU A 391 26.92 -30.02 19.92
C LEU A 391 26.84 -30.89 21.17
N LEU A 392 25.65 -31.25 21.63
CA LEU A 392 25.45 -32.01 22.87
C LEU A 392 25.23 -33.51 22.63
N GLY A 393 25.10 -33.95 21.37
CA GLY A 393 24.95 -35.37 21.02
C GLY A 393 23.69 -36.01 21.60
N VAL A 394 22.65 -35.21 21.84
CA VAL A 394 21.37 -35.69 22.38
C VAL A 394 20.46 -36.06 21.21
N LEU A 395 20.69 -37.25 20.64
CA LEU A 395 19.71 -38.10 19.94
C LEU A 395 20.22 -39.53 19.89
#